data_AF-A0A7Y9TH34-F1
#
_entry.id   AF-A0A7Y9TH34-F1
#
_cell.length_a   1.000
_cell.length_b   1.000
_cell.length_c   1.000
_cell.angle_alpha   90.00
_cell.angle_beta   90.00
_cell.angle_gamma   90.00
#
_symmetry.space_group_name_H-M   'P 1'
#
loop_
_entity.id
_entity.type
_entity.pdbx_description
1 polymer ?
#
loop_
_entity_poly.entity_id
_entity_poly.type
_entity_poly.pdbx_seq_one_letter_code
_entity_poly.pdbx_strand_id
1 'polypeptide(L)'
;MTRLELLQLLIAQARANGFEFKRWYCLKLGLPWVNATEAVIALEKHHRYYSLLFSHEFATSFWKPGSRITFQMPTQTFTRKMADGKIGVVHRKGYTRRSSRENAWLYHLREMAAAEDPLRYMRRYLRVMEDLDPESPPKENPLSS
;
A
#
# COMPACT_ATOMS: atom_id res chain seq x y z
N MET A 1 2.92 2.69 15.29
CA MET A 1 3.20 1.66 14.28
C MET A 1 4.68 1.66 13.95
N THR A 2 5.40 0.67 14.47
CA THR A 2 6.82 0.44 14.19
C THR A 2 7.04 -0.12 12.78
N ARG A 3 8.30 -0.15 12.31
CA ARG A 3 8.65 -0.77 11.02
C ARG A 3 8.28 -2.25 11.00
N LEU A 4 8.55 -2.95 12.09
CA LEU A 4 8.26 -4.36 12.25
C LEU A 4 6.74 -4.63 12.17
N GLU A 5 5.94 -3.87 12.92
CA GLU A 5 4.47 -3.94 12.86
C GLU A 5 3.94 -3.67 11.44
N LEU A 6 4.51 -2.67 10.76
CA LEU A 6 4.16 -2.36 9.38
C LEU A 6 4.45 -3.53 8.45
N LEU A 7 5.63 -4.15 8.54
CA LEU A 7 5.96 -5.32 7.73
C LEU A 7 5.03 -6.51 8.02
N GLN A 8 4.69 -6.75 9.30
CA GLN A 8 3.74 -7.80 9.68
C GLN A 8 2.38 -7.58 9.02
N LEU A 9 1.84 -6.36 9.08
CA LEU A 9 0.55 -6.03 8.47
C LEU A 9 0.57 -6.18 6.94
N LEU A 10 1.63 -5.70 6.29
CA LEU A 10 1.79 -5.81 4.84
C LEU A 10 1.84 -7.28 4.39
N ILE A 11 2.61 -8.11 5.12
CA ILE A 11 2.73 -9.54 4.84
C ILE A 11 1.40 -10.25 5.11
N ALA A 12 0.70 -9.92 6.21
CA ALA A 12 -0.59 -10.51 6.53
C ALA A 12 -1.62 -10.26 5.43
N GLN A 13 -1.71 -9.02 4.93
CA GLN A 13 -2.59 -8.68 3.81
C GLN A 13 -2.22 -9.45 2.54
N ALA A 14 -0.94 -9.49 2.16
CA ALA A 14 -0.51 -10.24 0.98
C ALA A 14 -0.81 -11.74 1.13
N ARG A 15 -0.61 -12.32 2.32
CA ARG A 15 -0.91 -13.72 2.62
C ARG A 15 -2.39 -14.04 2.50
N ALA A 16 -3.27 -13.15 2.95
CA ALA A 16 -4.72 -13.28 2.77
C ALA A 16 -5.11 -13.33 1.27
N ASN A 17 -4.27 -12.76 0.40
CA ASN A 17 -4.43 -12.79 -1.05
C ASN A 17 -3.65 -13.92 -1.76
N GLY A 18 -3.00 -14.82 -1.02
CA GLY A 18 -2.30 -15.99 -1.57
C GLY A 18 -0.77 -15.89 -1.63
N PHE A 19 -0.15 -14.87 -1.02
CA PHE A 19 1.31 -14.78 -0.96
C PHE A 19 1.92 -15.88 -0.07
N GLU A 20 2.81 -16.71 -0.64
CA GLU A 20 3.48 -17.80 0.07
C GLU A 20 4.75 -17.31 0.80
N PHE A 21 4.59 -16.55 1.89
CA PHE A 21 5.71 -15.88 2.57
C PHE A 21 6.88 -16.83 2.95
N LYS A 22 6.59 -18.02 3.49
CA LYS A 22 7.64 -19.00 3.85
C LYS A 22 8.45 -19.43 2.63
N ARG A 23 7.78 -19.78 1.54
CA ARG A 23 8.42 -20.21 0.29
C ARG A 23 9.26 -19.08 -0.29
N TRP A 24 8.66 -17.89 -0.41
CA TRP A 24 9.35 -16.70 -0.91
C TRP A 24 10.60 -16.39 -0.08
N TYR A 25 10.49 -16.41 1.26
CA TYR A 25 11.60 -16.12 2.17
C TYR A 25 12.77 -17.10 1.98
N CYS A 26 12.49 -18.41 1.96
CA CYS A 26 13.52 -19.42 1.77
C CYS A 26 14.17 -19.31 0.39
N LEU A 27 13.37 -19.13 -0.67
CA LEU A 27 13.88 -19.14 -2.04
C LEU A 27 14.59 -17.84 -2.44
N LYS A 28 14.09 -16.68 -1.99
CA LYS A 28 14.60 -15.37 -2.43
C LYS A 28 15.66 -14.79 -1.51
N LEU A 29 15.61 -15.08 -0.21
CA LEU A 29 16.64 -14.64 0.74
C LEU A 29 17.66 -15.72 1.06
N GLY A 30 17.38 -16.99 0.74
CA GLY A 30 18.28 -18.10 1.07
C GLY A 30 18.45 -18.32 2.58
N LEU A 31 17.54 -17.77 3.40
CA LEU A 31 17.63 -17.84 4.85
C LEU A 31 16.77 -19.02 5.37
N PRO A 32 17.22 -19.71 6.44
CA PRO A 32 16.45 -20.79 7.03
C PRO A 32 15.16 -20.26 7.66
N TRP A 33 14.06 -21.00 7.47
CA TRP A 33 12.79 -20.66 8.10
C TRP A 33 12.73 -21.22 9.52
N VAL A 34 12.66 -20.31 10.51
CA VAL A 34 12.38 -20.66 11.91
C VAL A 34 10.88 -20.52 12.18
N ASN A 35 10.39 -19.28 12.13
CA ASN A 35 8.98 -18.94 12.24
C ASN A 35 8.71 -17.59 11.53
N ALA A 36 7.44 -17.19 11.42
CA ALA A 36 7.07 -15.97 10.72
C ALA A 36 7.61 -14.71 11.41
N THR A 37 7.57 -14.64 12.74
CA THR A 37 8.05 -13.50 13.51
C THR A 37 9.54 -13.25 13.28
N GLU A 38 10.37 -14.30 13.39
CA GLU A 38 11.81 -14.24 13.12
C GLU A 38 12.11 -13.85 11.66
N ALA A 39 11.31 -14.35 10.71
CA ALA A 39 11.46 -13.97 9.30
C ALA A 39 11.18 -12.47 9.07
N VAL A 40 10.17 -11.89 9.76
CA VAL A 40 9.91 -10.44 9.70
C VAL A 40 11.04 -9.66 10.36
N ILE A 41 11.55 -10.11 11.52
CA ILE A 41 12.70 -9.48 12.18
C ILE A 41 13.92 -9.51 11.23
N ALA A 42 14.16 -10.61 10.53
CA ALA A 42 15.23 -10.75 9.57
C ALA A 42 15.07 -9.83 8.34
N LEU A 43 13.82 -9.51 7.94
CA LEU A 43 13.52 -8.54 6.89
C LEU A 43 13.78 -7.09 7.34
N GLU A 44 13.44 -6.78 8.59
CA GLU A 44 13.67 -5.46 9.18
C GLU A 44 15.18 -5.16 9.26
N LYS A 45 15.96 -6.16 9.70
CA LYS A 45 17.43 -6.09 9.76
C LYS A 45 18.03 -5.79 8.38
N HIS A 46 18.95 -4.82 8.35
CA HIS A 46 19.70 -4.39 7.16
C HIS A 46 18.82 -4.03 5.96
N HIS A 47 17.58 -3.59 6.22
CA HIS A 47 16.65 -3.16 5.18
C HIS A 47 16.33 -4.22 4.11
N ARG A 48 16.44 -5.52 4.44
CA ARG A 48 16.11 -6.62 3.52
C ARG A 48 14.67 -6.60 3.03
N TYR A 49 13.79 -5.90 3.75
CA TYR A 49 12.42 -5.65 3.35
C TYR A 49 12.30 -5.01 1.95
N TYR A 50 13.31 -4.29 1.44
CA TYR A 50 13.26 -3.82 0.05
C TYR A 50 13.13 -4.96 -0.96
N SER A 51 13.78 -6.10 -0.71
CA SER A 51 13.65 -7.30 -1.55
C SER A 51 12.20 -7.82 -1.56
N LEU A 52 11.50 -7.70 -0.42
CA LEU A 52 10.08 -8.05 -0.32
C LEU A 52 9.21 -7.04 -1.07
N LEU A 53 9.38 -5.74 -0.80
CA LEU A 53 8.55 -4.69 -1.37
C LEU A 53 8.59 -4.66 -2.91
N PHE A 54 9.75 -4.94 -3.50
CA PHE A 54 9.94 -4.98 -4.95
C PHE A 54 9.79 -6.37 -5.57
N SER A 55 9.42 -7.39 -4.78
CA SER A 55 9.09 -8.71 -5.31
C SER A 55 7.78 -8.64 -6.09
N HIS A 56 7.81 -9.10 -7.35
CA HIS A 56 6.60 -9.20 -8.17
C HIS A 56 5.56 -10.10 -7.51
N GLU A 57 5.99 -11.25 -6.97
CA GLU A 57 5.10 -12.21 -6.29
C GLU A 57 4.40 -11.60 -5.08
N PHE A 58 5.11 -10.76 -4.32
CA PHE A 58 4.53 -10.01 -3.22
C PHE A 58 3.57 -8.93 -3.75
N ALA A 59 4.01 -8.11 -4.71
CA ALA A 59 3.21 -7.02 -5.25
C ALA A 59 1.91 -7.49 -5.91
N THR A 60 1.95 -8.56 -6.71
CA THR A 60 0.75 -9.13 -7.35
C THR A 60 -0.23 -9.67 -6.33
N SER A 61 0.25 -10.24 -5.24
CA SER A 61 -0.60 -10.73 -4.15
C SER A 61 -1.16 -9.56 -3.32
N PHE A 62 -0.33 -8.57 -2.99
CA PHE A 62 -0.75 -7.42 -2.19
C PHE A 62 -1.79 -6.57 -2.92
N TRP A 63 -1.59 -6.29 -4.21
CA TRP A 63 -2.54 -5.58 -5.08
C TRP A 63 -3.26 -6.55 -6.02
N LYS A 64 -3.98 -7.53 -5.45
CA LYS A 64 -4.65 -8.62 -6.18
C LYS A 64 -5.40 -8.13 -7.43
N PRO A 65 -5.10 -8.64 -8.63
CA PRO A 65 -5.84 -8.32 -9.86
C PRO A 65 -7.34 -8.62 -9.68
N GLY A 66 -8.20 -7.70 -10.14
CA GLY A 66 -9.65 -7.81 -9.98
C GLY A 66 -10.20 -7.39 -8.62
N SER A 67 -9.36 -7.21 -7.58
CA SER A 67 -9.79 -6.56 -6.34
C SER A 67 -9.93 -5.06 -6.56
N ARG A 68 -11.00 -4.45 -6.02
CA ARG A 68 -11.16 -2.99 -6.00
C ARG A 68 -10.07 -2.42 -5.10
N ILE A 69 -8.95 -1.99 -5.69
CA ILE A 69 -7.90 -1.32 -4.93
C ILE A 69 -8.45 0.05 -4.57
N THR A 70 -8.71 0.24 -3.28
CA THR A 70 -9.12 1.51 -2.72
C THR A 70 -7.89 2.13 -2.08
N PHE A 71 -7.63 3.41 -2.33
CA PHE A 71 -6.49 4.10 -1.72
C PHE A 71 -6.78 5.58 -1.47
N GLN A 72 -6.15 6.14 -0.42
CA GLN A 72 -6.23 7.56 -0.11
C GLN A 72 -5.23 8.34 -0.97
N MET A 73 -5.75 9.24 -1.80
CA MET A 73 -4.95 10.27 -2.43
C MET A 73 -4.63 11.35 -1.38
N PRO A 74 -3.35 11.73 -1.19
CA PRO A 74 -3.03 12.89 -0.37
C PRO A 74 -3.56 14.16 -1.05
N THR A 75 -3.78 15.20 -0.25
CA THR A 75 -4.05 16.54 -0.78
C THR A 75 -2.89 16.94 -1.68
N GLN A 76 -3.19 17.28 -2.93
CA GLN A 76 -2.20 17.72 -3.91
C GLN A 76 -2.51 19.15 -4.34
N THR A 77 -1.44 19.91 -4.52
CA THR A 77 -1.48 21.27 -5.03
C THR A 77 -0.79 21.28 -6.38
N PHE A 78 -1.51 21.70 -7.42
CA PHE A 78 -0.95 21.79 -8.77
C PHE A 78 -1.36 23.11 -9.42
N THR A 79 -0.46 23.64 -10.24
CA THR A 79 -0.72 24.83 -11.06
C THR A 79 -1.47 24.43 -12.31
N ARG A 80 -2.60 25.09 -12.58
CA ARG A 80 -3.42 24.86 -13.77
C ARG A 80 -3.65 26.20 -14.49
N LYS A 81 -3.53 26.19 -15.81
CA LYS A 81 -4.01 27.30 -16.64
C LYS A 81 -5.53 27.33 -16.58
N MET A 82 -6.07 28.38 -15.98
CA MET A 82 -7.49 28.67 -15.83
C MET A 82 -8.07 29.11 -17.17
N ALA A 83 -9.41 29.12 -17.28
CA ALA A 83 -10.11 29.51 -18.51
C ALA A 83 -9.82 30.97 -18.93
N ASP A 84 -9.38 31.82 -18.00
CA ASP A 84 -8.97 33.21 -18.21
C ASP A 84 -7.50 33.36 -18.66
N GLY A 85 -6.78 32.24 -18.87
CA GLY A 85 -5.37 32.23 -19.27
C GLY A 85 -4.37 32.40 -18.12
N LYS A 86 -4.82 32.69 -16.88
CA LYS A 86 -3.94 32.81 -15.71
C LYS A 86 -3.54 31.45 -15.17
N ILE A 87 -2.36 31.37 -14.57
CA ILE A 87 -1.90 30.18 -13.86
C ILE A 87 -2.44 30.25 -12.43
N GLY A 88 -3.47 29.46 -12.13
CA GLY A 88 -4.06 29.34 -10.80
C GLY A 88 -3.49 28.13 -10.05
N VAL A 89 -3.38 28.26 -8.73
CA VAL A 89 -3.01 27.14 -7.85
C VAL A 89 -4.29 26.41 -7.43
N VAL A 90 -4.42 25.14 -7.81
CA VAL A 90 -5.58 24.30 -7.46
C VAL A 90 -5.20 23.42 -6.28
N HIS A 91 -5.93 23.57 -5.17
CA HIS A 91 -5.85 22.68 -4.02
C HIS A 91 -6.87 21.56 -4.17
N ARG A 92 -6.41 20.35 -4.45
CA ARG A 92 -7.27 19.17 -4.51
C ARG A 92 -7.22 18.47 -3.17
N LYS A 93 -8.30 18.56 -2.39
CA LYS A 93 -8.47 17.80 -1.14
C LYS A 93 -8.24 16.31 -1.39
N GLY A 94 -7.57 15.65 -0.44
CA GLY A 94 -7.39 14.21 -0.48
C GLY A 94 -8.74 13.48 -0.58
N TYR A 95 -8.80 12.46 -1.42
CA TYR A 95 -10.01 11.69 -1.68
C TYR A 95 -9.66 10.20 -1.82
N THR A 96 -10.64 9.35 -1.52
CA THR A 96 -10.50 7.90 -1.66
C THR A 96 -10.80 7.51 -3.11
N ARG A 97 -9.82 6.90 -3.80
CA ARG A 97 -9.97 6.43 -5.17
C ARG A 97 -10.12 4.91 -5.20
N ARG A 98 -11.09 4.42 -5.98
CA ARG A 98 -11.23 2.99 -6.31
C ARG A 98 -10.68 2.75 -7.72
N SER A 99 -9.80 1.77 -7.89
CA SER A 99 -9.25 1.39 -9.19
C SER A 99 -9.26 -0.13 -9.36
N SER A 100 -9.72 -0.59 -10.53
CA SER A 100 -9.78 -2.01 -10.91
C SER A 100 -8.77 -2.35 -12.01
N ARG A 101 -7.66 -1.60 -12.11
CA ARG A 101 -6.65 -1.82 -13.16
C ARG A 101 -6.05 -3.24 -13.03
N GLU A 102 -6.09 -4.03 -14.10
CA GLU A 102 -5.49 -5.38 -14.16
C GLU A 102 -4.01 -5.39 -13.75
N ASN A 103 -3.28 -4.31 -14.03
CA ASN A 103 -1.85 -4.16 -13.73
C ASN A 103 -1.56 -3.12 -12.64
N ALA A 104 -2.47 -2.97 -11.66
CA ALA A 104 -2.26 -1.99 -10.59
C ALA A 104 -0.97 -2.23 -9.79
N TRP A 105 -0.57 -3.48 -9.57
CA TRP A 105 0.69 -3.83 -8.91
C TRP A 105 1.91 -3.23 -9.63
N LEU A 106 1.94 -3.27 -10.97
CA LEU A 106 3.05 -2.74 -11.77
C LEU A 106 3.14 -1.22 -11.66
N TYR A 107 1.98 -0.55 -11.65
CA TYR A 107 1.92 0.88 -11.38
C TYR A 107 2.51 1.20 -10.00
N HIS A 108 2.10 0.47 -8.97
CA HIS A 108 2.60 0.71 -7.61
C HIS A 108 4.08 0.38 -7.42
N LEU A 109 4.63 -0.62 -8.10
CA LEU A 109 6.08 -0.86 -8.10
C LEU A 109 6.85 0.35 -8.68
N ARG A 110 6.36 0.95 -9.76
CA ARG A 110 6.98 2.15 -10.36
C ARG A 110 6.91 3.36 -9.43
N GLU A 111 5.75 3.60 -8.84
CA GLU A 111 5.56 4.68 -7.88
C GLU A 111 6.43 4.49 -6.62
N MET A 112 6.54 3.26 -6.12
CA MET A 112 7.44 2.93 -5.01
C MET A 112 8.90 3.15 -5.37
N ALA A 113 9.33 2.77 -6.57
CA ALA A 113 10.72 2.97 -7.00
C ALA A 113 11.10 4.45 -7.07
N ALA A 114 10.13 5.33 -7.35
CA ALA A 114 10.31 6.78 -7.36
C ALA A 114 10.13 7.43 -5.96
N ALA A 115 9.64 6.69 -4.97
CA ALA A 115 9.39 7.22 -3.63
C ALA A 115 10.67 7.23 -2.79
N GLU A 116 10.92 8.35 -2.10
CA GLU A 116 12.02 8.49 -1.14
C GLU A 116 11.96 7.43 -0.01
N ASP A 117 10.74 7.08 0.41
CA ASP A 117 10.49 6.03 1.40
C ASP A 117 9.37 5.10 0.90
N PRO A 118 9.74 3.98 0.26
CA PRO A 118 8.79 3.00 -0.26
C PRO A 118 7.93 2.35 0.83
N LEU A 119 8.45 2.23 2.05
CA LEU A 119 7.70 1.63 3.15
C LEU A 119 6.61 2.61 3.65
N ARG A 120 6.93 3.90 3.72
CA ARG A 120 5.94 4.97 3.96
C ARG A 120 4.89 5.04 2.86
N TYR A 121 5.26 4.77 1.60
CA TYR A 121 4.30 4.66 0.50
C TYR A 121 3.30 3.51 0.75
N MET A 122 3.79 2.31 1.10
CA MET A 122 2.97 1.13 1.36
C MET A 122 1.96 1.31 2.49
N ARG A 123 2.32 2.06 3.54
CA ARG A 123 1.44 2.32 4.69
C ARG A 123 0.07 2.89 4.31
N ARG A 124 -0.04 3.62 3.19
CA ARG A 124 -1.29 4.25 2.72
C ARG A 124 -2.36 3.22 2.32
N TYR A 125 -1.95 1.99 2.01
CA TYR A 125 -2.85 0.94 1.51
C TYR A 125 -3.38 0.03 2.62
N LEU A 126 -2.79 0.08 3.83
CA LEU A 126 -3.27 -0.68 4.99
C LEU A 126 -4.54 -0.06 5.60
N ARG A 127 -4.55 1.27 5.79
CA ARG A 127 -5.68 1.99 6.39
C ARG A 127 -6.97 1.87 5.60
N VAL A 128 -6.84 1.68 4.29
CA VAL A 128 -7.98 1.67 3.39
C VAL A 128 -8.70 0.31 3.40
N MET A 129 -7.99 -0.76 3.75
CA MET A 129 -8.61 -2.07 3.99
C MET A 129 -9.45 -2.06 5.28
N GLU A 130 -8.97 -1.37 6.32
CA GLU A 130 -9.69 -1.20 7.59
C GLU A 130 -11.02 -0.43 7.39
N ASP A 131 -11.05 0.56 6.50
CA ASP A 131 -12.28 1.30 6.11
C ASP A 131 -13.19 0.52 5.13
N LEU A 132 -12.75 -0.63 4.60
CA LEU A 132 -13.51 -1.44 3.64
C LEU A 132 -14.28 -2.60 4.29
N ASP A 133 -14.20 -2.76 5.62
CA ASP A 133 -15.05 -3.71 6.34
C ASP A 133 -16.52 -3.31 6.18
N PRO A 134 -17.37 -4.17 5.58
CA PRO A 134 -18.78 -3.87 5.31
C PRO A 134 -19.64 -3.72 6.58
N GLU A 135 -19.07 -3.94 7.77
CA GLU A 135 -19.74 -3.83 9.06
C GLU A 135 -19.62 -2.44 9.71
N SER A 136 -18.88 -1.50 9.12
CA SER A 136 -18.80 -0.15 9.67
C SER A 136 -20.12 0.62 9.42
N PRO A 137 -20.90 0.96 10.46
CA PRO A 137 -22.13 1.73 10.27
C PRO A 137 -21.78 3.09 9.66
N PRO A 138 -22.62 3.62 8.75
CA PRO A 138 -22.39 4.93 8.18
C PRO A 138 -22.27 5.95 9.31
N LYS A 139 -21.15 6.68 9.34
CA LYS A 139 -20.99 7.82 10.24
C LYS A 139 -22.08 8.82 9.92
N GLU A 140 -23.11 8.86 10.76
CA GLU A 140 -24.14 9.90 10.73
C GLU A 140 -23.46 11.25 10.82
N ASN A 141 -23.59 12.06 9.77
CA ASN A 141 -23.33 13.48 9.88
C ASN A 141 -24.40 14.03 10.83
N PRO A 142 -24.04 14.70 11.94
CA PRO A 142 -25.03 15.45 12.68
C PRO A 142 -25.50 16.57 11.76
N LEU A 143 -26.75 16.47 11.28
CA LEU A 143 -27.43 17.60 10.68
C LEU A 143 -27.37 18.75 11.68
N SER A 144 -26.69 19.81 11.26
CA SER A 144 -26.77 21.11 11.94
C SER A 144 -28.18 21.65 11.72
N SER A 145 -28.95 21.73 12.81
CA SER A 145 -30.12 22.60 12.93
C SER A 145 -29.70 23.91 13.58
#